data_AF-A0A9E3SPJ6-F1
#
_entry.id   AF-A0A9E3SPJ6-F1
#
_cell.length_a   1.000
_cell.length_b   1.000
_cell.length_c   1.000
_cell.angle_alpha   90.00
_cell.angle_beta   90.00
_cell.angle_gamma   90.00
#
_symmetry.space_group_name_H-M   'P 1'
#
loop_
_entity.id
_entity.type
_entity.pdbx_description
1 polymer ?
#
loop_
_entity_poly.entity_id
_entity_poly.type
_entity_poly.pdbx_seq_one_letter_code
_entity_poly.pdbx_strand_id
1 'polypeptide(L)'
;ADPWLARAGELFFRAQRVSVEGGQVLAADASTIEAYAETGGFGNVGRLLRQQQTPVASVKMDVLNAENASFYFLRDELFSFLLDLTPGREGAAALATLLGRWVEHLTGARVAVEPVARVDDERWRWHVGLDVESTALLNALYRGEPVAEEAKARLAALFRLAFADPADAAPEAAGRPVYLGLAFRADHLLRMKPQNLLVNLPLARSS
;
A
#
# COMPACT_ATOMS: atom_id res chain seq x y z
N ALA A 1 4.90 -7.12 19.45
CA ALA A 1 4.13 -6.69 18.28
C ALA A 1 4.84 -7.19 17.03
N ASP A 2 4.12 -7.39 15.92
CA ASP A 2 4.70 -7.88 14.65
C ASP A 2 5.29 -6.69 13.86
N PRO A 3 6.60 -6.69 13.54
CA PRO A 3 7.25 -5.63 12.77
C PRO A 3 6.64 -5.35 11.40
N TRP A 4 6.21 -6.38 10.66
CA TRP A 4 5.63 -6.17 9.32
C TRP A 4 4.25 -5.54 9.41
N LEU A 5 3.42 -5.95 10.38
CA LEU A 5 2.13 -5.31 10.62
C LEU A 5 2.31 -3.86 11.09
N ALA A 6 3.33 -3.56 11.89
CA ALA A 6 3.61 -2.19 12.30
C ALA A 6 4.04 -1.33 11.09
N ARG A 7 5.00 -1.81 10.29
CA ARG A 7 5.47 -1.10 9.09
C ARG A 7 4.38 -0.92 8.04
N ALA A 8 3.58 -1.95 7.77
CA ALA A 8 2.43 -1.86 6.87
C ALA A 8 1.36 -0.89 7.41
N GLY A 9 1.20 -0.80 8.73
CA GLY A 9 0.29 0.15 9.39
C GLY A 9 0.64 1.61 9.12
N GLU A 10 1.91 1.93 8.89
CA GLU A 10 2.34 3.29 8.55
C GLU A 10 1.69 3.80 7.25
N LEU A 11 1.33 2.93 6.30
CA LEU A 11 0.65 3.33 5.06
C LEU A 11 -0.72 3.97 5.32
N PHE A 12 -1.37 3.66 6.45
CA PHE A 12 -2.69 4.21 6.81
C PHE A 12 -2.63 5.69 7.15
N PHE A 13 -1.46 6.22 7.54
CA PHE A 13 -1.32 7.60 8.02
C PHE A 13 -0.12 8.36 7.44
N ARG A 14 0.80 7.68 6.74
CA ARG A 14 1.97 8.30 6.11
C ARG A 14 2.01 8.05 4.61
N ALA A 15 2.37 9.07 3.85
CA ALA A 15 2.60 8.93 2.42
C ALA A 15 3.89 8.15 2.17
N GLN A 16 3.93 7.36 1.11
CA GLN A 16 5.08 6.55 0.74
C GLN A 16 5.69 7.04 -0.59
N ARG A 17 7.00 6.86 -0.75
CA ARG A 17 7.67 6.86 -2.04
C ARG A 17 7.81 5.43 -2.53
N VAL A 18 7.36 5.17 -3.74
CA VAL A 18 7.35 3.83 -4.34
C VAL A 18 8.43 3.72 -5.41
N SER A 19 9.25 2.68 -5.32
CA SER A 19 10.13 2.25 -6.40
C SER A 19 9.64 0.93 -6.98
N VAL A 20 9.73 0.79 -8.31
CA VAL A 20 9.43 -0.45 -9.02
C VAL A 20 10.63 -0.83 -9.87
N GLU A 21 11.28 -1.94 -9.55
CA GLU A 21 12.46 -2.42 -10.28
C GLU A 21 12.42 -3.94 -10.39
N GLY A 22 12.52 -4.48 -11.62
CA GLY A 22 12.50 -5.93 -11.84
C GLY A 22 11.24 -6.66 -11.32
N GLY A 23 10.11 -5.97 -11.22
CA GLY A 23 8.87 -6.50 -10.63
C GLY A 23 8.81 -6.46 -9.10
N GLN A 24 9.88 -5.99 -8.45
CA GLN A 24 9.85 -5.68 -7.02
C GLN A 24 9.21 -4.31 -6.79
N VAL A 25 8.30 -4.21 -5.83
CA VAL A 25 7.62 -2.96 -5.46
C VAL A 25 7.98 -2.60 -4.03
N LEU A 26 8.78 -1.55 -3.86
CA LEU A 26 9.25 -1.11 -2.54
C LEU A 26 8.61 0.21 -2.13
N ALA A 27 8.09 0.27 -0.91
CA ALA A 27 7.52 1.47 -0.32
C ALA A 27 8.39 1.98 0.85
N ALA A 28 8.81 3.23 0.78
CA ALA A 28 9.56 3.95 1.82
C ALA A 28 8.74 5.13 2.34
N ASP A 29 8.93 5.55 3.60
CA ASP A 29 8.29 6.77 4.09
C ASP A 29 8.72 8.00 3.28
N ALA A 30 7.75 8.75 2.76
CA ALA A 30 8.02 9.87 1.86
C ALA A 30 8.74 11.01 2.58
N SER A 31 8.33 11.33 3.82
CA SER A 31 8.92 12.41 4.60
C SER A 31 10.35 12.09 5.04
N THR A 32 10.62 10.83 5.39
CA THR A 32 11.98 10.37 5.67
C THR A 32 12.86 10.50 4.43
N ILE A 33 12.43 9.97 3.28
CA ILE A 33 13.18 10.10 2.02
C ILE A 33 13.47 11.57 1.70
N GLU A 34 12.49 12.46 1.83
CA GLU A 34 12.65 13.90 1.57
C GLU A 34 13.62 14.56 2.56
N ALA A 35 13.50 14.30 3.86
CA ALA A 35 14.39 14.84 4.87
C ALA A 35 15.85 14.45 4.62
N TYR A 36 16.11 13.20 4.21
CA TYR A 36 17.45 12.76 3.82
C TYR A 36 17.86 13.33 2.45
N ALA A 37 16.96 13.39 1.48
CA ALA A 37 17.20 14.01 0.19
C ALA A 37 17.43 15.52 0.29
N GLU A 38 17.13 16.18 1.42
CA GLU A 38 17.46 17.58 1.70
C GLU A 38 18.65 17.80 2.65
N THR A 39 18.84 16.91 3.63
CA THR A 39 19.78 17.13 4.74
C THR A 39 20.67 15.92 5.06
N GLY A 40 20.51 14.81 4.35
CA GLY A 40 21.17 13.53 4.66
C GLY A 40 20.97 13.06 6.10
N GLY A 41 19.85 13.42 6.73
CA GLY A 41 19.48 12.98 8.08
C GLY A 41 20.03 13.83 9.22
N PHE A 42 20.82 14.87 8.93
CA PHE A 42 21.44 15.75 9.93
C PHE A 42 20.71 17.09 10.11
N GLY A 43 19.51 17.25 9.54
CA GLY A 43 18.71 18.47 9.65
C GLY A 43 19.47 19.72 9.18
N ASN A 44 19.47 20.79 9.98
CA ASN A 44 20.12 22.06 9.61
C ASN A 44 21.62 21.92 9.35
N VAL A 45 22.32 21.05 10.08
CA VAL A 45 23.76 20.80 9.88
C VAL A 45 23.99 20.15 8.51
N GLY A 46 23.17 19.17 8.15
CA GLY A 46 23.25 18.51 6.85
C GLY A 46 22.94 19.44 5.67
N ARG A 47 22.01 20.37 5.85
CA ARG A 47 21.72 21.42 4.86
C ARG A 47 22.93 22.34 4.64
N LEU A 48 23.63 22.72 5.71
CA LEU A 48 24.87 23.52 5.63
C LEU A 48 26.00 22.75 4.94
N LEU A 49 26.20 21.47 5.29
CA LEU A 49 27.20 20.62 4.64
C LEU A 49 26.98 20.54 3.13
N ARG A 50 25.72 20.41 2.70
CA ARG A 50 25.39 20.35 1.28
C ARG A 50 25.56 21.70 0.57
N GLN A 51 25.26 22.82 1.23
CA GLN A 51 25.57 24.16 0.70
C GLN A 51 27.07 24.34 0.46
N GLN A 52 27.91 23.70 1.27
CA GLN A 52 29.36 23.66 1.11
C GLN A 52 29.85 22.60 0.11
N GLN A 53 28.95 21.96 -0.66
CA GLN A 53 29.24 20.86 -1.58
C GLN A 53 29.91 19.65 -0.92
N THR A 54 29.80 19.52 0.41
CA THR A 54 30.28 18.34 1.13
C THR A 54 29.30 17.19 0.93
N PRO A 55 29.75 16.01 0.48
CA PRO A 55 28.89 14.84 0.33
C PRO A 55 28.22 14.50 1.67
N VAL A 56 26.90 14.45 1.69
CA VAL A 56 26.15 13.97 2.85
C VAL A 56 25.91 12.47 2.66
N ALA A 57 26.06 11.67 3.71
CA ALA A 57 25.95 10.21 3.63
C ALA A 57 24.62 9.78 2.99
N SER A 58 24.68 8.84 2.05
CA SER A 58 23.49 8.20 1.47
C SER A 58 22.79 7.35 2.52
N VAL A 59 21.47 7.41 2.59
CA VAL A 59 20.69 6.55 3.49
C VAL A 59 20.84 5.10 3.07
N LYS A 60 21.29 4.25 3.98
CA LYS A 60 20.94 2.83 3.93
C LYS A 60 19.59 2.68 4.61
N MET A 61 18.52 2.81 3.83
CA MET A 61 17.24 2.29 4.28
C MET A 61 17.21 0.80 3.95
N ASP A 62 16.95 -0.01 4.95
CA ASP A 62 16.94 -1.46 4.81
C ASP A 62 15.54 -1.92 4.41
N VAL A 63 15.43 -2.85 3.46
CA VAL A 63 14.17 -3.57 3.24
C VAL A 63 13.91 -4.45 4.45
N LEU A 64 12.72 -4.33 5.04
CA LEU A 64 12.33 -5.12 6.20
C LEU A 64 12.31 -6.61 5.84
N ASN A 65 13.08 -7.41 6.57
CA ASN A 65 13.25 -8.84 6.37
C ASN A 65 13.45 -9.56 7.70
N ALA A 66 13.51 -10.89 7.68
CA ALA A 66 13.62 -11.71 8.89
C ALA A 66 14.87 -11.43 9.73
N GLU A 67 15.99 -11.02 9.11
CA GLU A 67 17.25 -10.76 9.81
C GLU A 67 17.24 -9.42 10.54
N ASN A 68 16.50 -8.43 10.02
CA ASN A 68 16.45 -7.08 10.58
C ASN A 68 15.14 -6.70 11.26
N ALA A 69 14.09 -7.53 11.18
CA ALA A 69 12.76 -7.23 11.72
C ALA A 69 12.77 -6.94 13.23
N SER A 70 13.65 -7.60 13.99
CA SER A 70 13.81 -7.32 15.43
C SER A 70 14.27 -5.89 15.73
N PHE A 71 14.91 -5.21 14.78
CA PHE A 71 15.35 -3.83 14.93
C PHE A 71 14.28 -2.80 14.59
N TYR A 72 13.11 -3.21 14.07
CA TYR A 72 12.04 -2.29 13.68
C TYR A 72 11.65 -1.36 14.84
N PHE A 73 11.30 -1.91 16.01
CA PHE A 73 10.89 -1.13 17.18
C PHE A 73 12.02 -0.35 17.87
N LEU A 74 13.27 -0.52 17.41
CA LEU A 74 14.39 0.31 17.87
C LEU A 74 14.60 1.53 16.96
N ARG A 75 13.91 1.58 15.82
CA ARG A 75 14.07 2.59 14.76
C ARG A 75 12.72 3.07 14.23
N ASP A 76 11.61 2.78 14.91
CA ASP A 76 10.26 3.06 14.44
C ASP A 76 10.02 4.57 14.32
N GLU A 77 10.57 5.37 15.24
CA GLU A 77 10.55 6.84 15.14
C GLU A 77 11.32 7.39 13.93
N LEU A 78 12.21 6.60 13.33
CA LEU A 78 12.99 7.00 12.14
C LEU A 78 12.28 6.70 10.82
N PHE A 79 11.25 5.85 10.83
CA PHE A 79 10.54 5.37 9.62
C PHE A 79 11.50 4.94 8.50
N SER A 80 12.57 4.23 8.87
CA SER A 80 13.74 3.98 8.01
C SER A 80 13.74 2.62 7.29
N PHE A 81 12.68 1.82 7.46
CA PHE A 81 12.54 0.53 6.80
C PHE A 81 11.70 0.63 5.52
N LEU A 82 12.12 -0.06 4.46
CA LEU A 82 11.32 -0.26 3.26
C LEU A 82 10.37 -1.45 3.45
N LEU A 83 9.17 -1.35 2.90
CA LEU A 83 8.19 -2.42 2.85
C LEU A 83 8.11 -2.97 1.43
N ASP A 84 8.29 -4.28 1.27
CA ASP A 84 8.11 -4.95 -0.01
C ASP A 84 6.62 -5.32 -0.21
N LEU A 85 5.99 -4.65 -1.16
CA LEU A 85 4.58 -4.81 -1.53
C LEU A 85 4.38 -5.81 -2.68
N THR A 86 5.45 -6.46 -3.17
CA THR A 86 5.32 -7.47 -4.21
C THR A 86 4.44 -8.64 -3.73
N PRO A 87 3.49 -9.12 -4.55
CA PRO A 87 2.68 -10.28 -4.20
C PRO A 87 3.54 -11.50 -3.82
N GLY A 88 3.18 -12.16 -2.71
CA GLY A 88 3.96 -13.26 -2.15
C GLY A 88 5.07 -12.85 -1.17
N ARG A 89 5.29 -11.55 -0.96
CA ARG A 89 6.19 -11.02 0.08
C ARG A 89 5.44 -10.69 1.37
N GLU A 90 6.18 -10.67 2.46
CA GLU A 90 5.68 -10.47 3.83
C GLU A 90 5.02 -9.10 4.00
N GLY A 91 5.51 -8.06 3.32
CA GLY A 91 4.93 -6.72 3.40
C GLY A 91 3.54 -6.63 2.76
N ALA A 92 3.34 -7.27 1.60
CA ALA A 92 2.04 -7.39 0.96
C ALA A 92 1.05 -8.19 1.83
N ALA A 93 1.49 -9.32 2.40
CA ALA A 93 0.68 -10.13 3.29
C ALA A 93 0.30 -9.39 4.60
N ALA A 94 1.22 -8.61 5.15
CA ALA A 94 0.97 -7.79 6.32
C ALA A 94 -0.05 -6.68 6.03
N LEU A 95 0.07 -5.99 4.89
CA LEU A 95 -0.91 -4.99 4.48
C LEU A 95 -2.30 -5.61 4.28
N ALA A 96 -2.37 -6.76 3.60
CA ALA A 96 -3.62 -7.50 3.43
C ALA A 96 -4.29 -7.84 4.78
N THR A 97 -3.51 -8.31 5.74
CA THR A 97 -3.98 -8.60 7.11
C THR A 97 -4.56 -7.35 7.78
N LEU A 98 -3.89 -6.20 7.65
CA LEU A 98 -4.37 -4.94 8.23
C LEU A 98 -5.62 -4.41 7.55
N LEU A 99 -5.74 -4.55 6.22
CA LEU A 99 -6.95 -4.18 5.49
C LEU A 99 -8.15 -4.99 5.99
N GLY A 100 -7.97 -6.31 6.19
CA GLY A 100 -9.01 -7.16 6.76
C GLY A 100 -9.41 -6.75 8.18
N ARG A 101 -8.43 -6.48 9.05
CA ARG A 101 -8.68 -5.99 10.42
C ARG A 101 -9.36 -4.64 10.44
N TRP A 102 -9.00 -3.73 9.53
CA TRP A 102 -9.60 -2.41 9.40
C TRP A 102 -11.08 -2.50 9.04
N VAL A 103 -11.42 -3.35 8.06
CA VAL A 103 -12.81 -3.61 7.65
C VAL A 103 -13.60 -4.21 8.81
N GLU A 104 -13.10 -5.28 9.44
CA GLU A 104 -13.79 -5.92 10.56
C GLU A 104 -14.01 -4.95 11.72
N HIS A 105 -13.00 -4.16 12.07
CA HIS A 105 -13.07 -3.23 13.19
C HIS A 105 -14.15 -2.14 12.99
N LEU A 106 -14.30 -1.62 11.77
CA LEU A 106 -15.18 -0.48 11.50
C LEU A 106 -16.57 -0.87 11.00
N THR A 107 -16.71 -2.05 10.41
CA THR A 107 -17.97 -2.50 9.79
C THR A 107 -18.58 -3.73 10.48
N GLY A 108 -17.79 -4.46 11.27
CA GLY A 108 -18.16 -5.77 11.83
C GLY A 108 -18.05 -6.93 10.84
N ALA A 109 -17.93 -6.66 9.54
CA ALA A 109 -17.83 -7.70 8.51
C ALA A 109 -16.43 -8.32 8.47
N ARG A 110 -16.36 -9.65 8.53
CA ARG A 110 -15.09 -10.37 8.38
C ARG A 110 -14.78 -10.61 6.92
N VAL A 111 -13.57 -10.24 6.51
CA VAL A 111 -13.09 -10.40 5.14
C VAL A 111 -11.73 -11.07 5.10
N ALA A 112 -11.55 -11.98 4.15
CA ALA A 112 -10.26 -12.53 3.77
C ALA A 112 -9.68 -11.66 2.66
N VAL A 113 -8.45 -11.15 2.86
CA VAL A 113 -7.74 -10.33 1.88
C VAL A 113 -6.44 -11.03 1.52
N GLU A 114 -6.20 -11.27 0.23
CA GLU A 114 -4.99 -11.92 -0.28
C GLU A 114 -4.30 -11.04 -1.33
N PRO A 115 -2.97 -10.87 -1.30
CA PRO A 115 -2.25 -10.21 -2.38
C PRO A 115 -2.32 -11.05 -3.66
N VAL A 116 -2.55 -10.41 -4.80
CA VAL A 116 -2.58 -11.07 -6.12
C VAL A 116 -1.73 -10.30 -7.12
N ALA A 117 -1.18 -10.99 -8.12
CA ALA A 117 -0.33 -10.36 -9.14
C ALA A 117 -1.14 -9.66 -10.25
N ARG A 118 -2.35 -10.12 -10.51
CA ARG A 118 -3.23 -9.61 -11.57
C ARG A 118 -4.69 -9.93 -11.25
N VAL A 119 -5.58 -9.21 -11.93
CA VAL A 119 -7.01 -9.56 -12.00
C VAL A 119 -7.17 -10.55 -13.15
N ASP A 120 -7.36 -11.83 -12.82
CA ASP A 120 -7.61 -12.92 -13.77
C ASP A 120 -8.97 -13.55 -13.46
N ASP A 121 -10.03 -12.77 -13.72
CA ASP A 121 -11.41 -13.13 -13.43
C ASP A 121 -12.35 -12.60 -14.53
N GLU A 122 -12.81 -13.50 -15.39
CA GLU A 122 -13.78 -13.21 -16.45
C GLU A 122 -15.14 -12.72 -15.90
N ARG A 123 -15.39 -12.93 -14.60
CA ARG A 123 -16.62 -12.53 -13.90
C ARG A 123 -16.38 -11.38 -12.94
N TRP A 124 -15.30 -10.61 -13.11
CA TRP A 124 -15.00 -9.44 -12.31
C TRP A 124 -16.19 -8.46 -12.26
N ARG A 125 -16.69 -8.19 -11.03
CA ARG A 125 -17.87 -7.35 -10.80
C ARG A 125 -17.65 -6.16 -9.87
N TRP A 126 -16.66 -6.27 -8.99
CA TRP A 126 -16.45 -5.31 -7.91
C TRP A 126 -14.98 -4.97 -7.75
N HIS A 127 -14.72 -3.69 -7.53
CA HIS A 127 -13.41 -3.21 -7.14
C HIS A 127 -13.50 -1.98 -6.26
N VAL A 128 -12.44 -1.77 -5.48
CA VAL A 128 -12.25 -0.56 -4.66
C VAL A 128 -10.80 -0.11 -4.82
N GLY A 129 -10.60 1.13 -5.29
CA GLY A 129 -9.28 1.74 -5.23
C GLY A 129 -8.97 2.20 -3.81
N LEU A 130 -7.80 1.88 -3.31
CA LEU A 130 -7.29 2.32 -2.00
C LEU A 130 -6.58 3.68 -2.08
N ASP A 131 -6.61 4.34 -3.24
CA ASP A 131 -6.12 5.69 -3.50
C ASP A 131 -6.82 6.25 -4.76
N VAL A 132 -6.48 7.47 -5.17
CA VAL A 132 -7.14 8.13 -6.31
C VAL A 132 -6.73 7.48 -7.64
N GLU A 133 -5.44 7.15 -7.76
CA GLU A 133 -4.81 6.62 -8.96
C GLU A 133 -5.32 5.20 -9.26
N SER A 134 -5.38 4.33 -8.25
CA SER A 134 -5.92 2.97 -8.36
C SER A 134 -7.42 2.98 -8.63
N THR A 135 -8.16 3.92 -8.05
CA THR A 135 -9.60 4.08 -8.33
C THR A 135 -9.83 4.40 -9.82
N ALA A 136 -9.08 5.37 -10.36
CA ALA A 136 -9.20 5.74 -11.77
C ALA A 136 -8.81 4.57 -12.69
N LEU A 137 -7.70 3.90 -12.36
CA LEU A 137 -7.19 2.76 -13.14
C LEU A 137 -8.17 1.58 -13.15
N LEU A 138 -8.68 1.17 -11.99
CA LEU A 138 -9.62 0.05 -11.89
C LEU A 138 -10.96 0.36 -12.57
N ASN A 139 -11.44 1.61 -12.48
CA ASN A 139 -12.65 2.05 -13.20
C ASN A 139 -12.48 1.91 -14.72
N ALA A 140 -11.35 2.37 -15.27
CA ALA A 140 -11.07 2.26 -16.70
C ALA A 140 -10.99 0.80 -17.15
N LEU A 141 -10.24 -0.03 -16.41
CA LEU A 141 -10.14 -1.47 -16.68
C LEU A 141 -11.52 -2.16 -16.63
N TYR A 142 -12.34 -1.83 -15.62
CA TYR A 142 -13.69 -2.41 -15.48
C TYR A 142 -14.62 -2.03 -16.63
N ARG A 143 -14.50 -0.82 -17.18
CA ARG A 143 -15.29 -0.36 -18.34
C ARG A 143 -14.74 -0.85 -19.68
N GLY A 144 -13.62 -1.57 -19.69
CA GLY A 144 -12.93 -1.95 -20.93
C GLY A 144 -12.30 -0.77 -21.66
N GLU A 145 -12.06 0.35 -20.97
CA GLU A 145 -11.39 1.51 -21.53
C GLU A 145 -9.88 1.22 -21.67
N PRO A 146 -9.20 1.75 -22.71
CA PRO A 146 -7.77 1.58 -22.86
C PRO A 146 -7.03 2.31 -21.73
N VAL A 147 -6.14 1.59 -21.04
CA VAL A 147 -5.26 2.13 -20.00
C VAL A 147 -3.82 2.13 -20.52
N ALA A 148 -3.16 3.28 -20.49
CA ALA A 148 -1.76 3.41 -20.87
C ALA A 148 -0.86 2.50 -20.01
N GLU A 149 0.18 1.92 -20.61
CA GLU A 149 1.09 0.99 -19.91
C GLU A 149 1.79 1.67 -18.73
N GLU A 150 2.11 2.96 -18.84
CA GLU A 150 2.68 3.75 -17.75
C GLU A 150 1.72 3.87 -16.57
N ALA A 151 0.40 3.91 -16.82
CA ALA A 151 -0.58 3.90 -15.75
C ALA A 151 -0.68 2.52 -15.10
N LYS A 152 -0.63 1.43 -15.88
CA LYS A 152 -0.58 0.05 -15.36
C LYS A 152 0.66 -0.20 -14.52
N ALA A 153 1.82 0.29 -14.96
CA ALA A 153 3.08 0.17 -14.24
C ALA A 153 3.08 0.89 -12.88
N ARG A 154 2.13 1.80 -12.64
CA ARG A 154 1.96 2.50 -11.36
C ARG A 154 1.08 1.76 -10.35
N LEU A 155 0.55 0.60 -10.71
CA LEU A 155 -0.17 -0.26 -9.79
C LEU A 155 0.84 -0.94 -8.84
N ALA A 156 0.92 -0.46 -7.60
CA ALA A 156 1.86 -0.94 -6.60
C ALA A 156 1.46 -2.31 -6.03
N ALA A 157 0.17 -2.49 -5.76
CA ALA A 157 -0.33 -3.74 -5.20
C ALA A 157 -1.78 -3.98 -5.64
N LEU A 158 -2.12 -5.26 -5.78
CA LEU A 158 -3.47 -5.74 -5.97
C LEU A 158 -3.81 -6.75 -4.88
N PHE A 159 -5.06 -6.71 -4.43
CA PHE A 159 -5.60 -7.67 -3.48
C PHE A 159 -6.93 -8.21 -3.96
N ARG A 160 -7.21 -9.46 -3.61
CA ARG A 160 -8.53 -10.07 -3.72
C ARG A 160 -9.13 -10.13 -2.32
N LEU A 161 -10.30 -9.52 -2.15
CA LEU A 161 -11.07 -9.54 -0.93
C LEU A 161 -12.29 -10.46 -1.11
N ALA A 162 -12.54 -11.33 -0.14
CA ALA A 162 -13.74 -12.15 -0.06
C ALA A 162 -14.39 -12.00 1.32
N PHE A 163 -15.70 -11.86 1.36
CA PHE A 163 -16.46 -11.89 2.61
C PHE A 163 -16.44 -13.31 3.19
N ALA A 164 -16.17 -13.41 4.50
CA ALA A 164 -16.19 -14.69 5.21
C ALA A 164 -17.63 -15.20 5.35
N ASP A 165 -18.57 -14.31 5.67
CA ASP A 165 -20.00 -14.58 5.61
C ASP A 165 -20.60 -13.88 4.37
N PRO A 166 -21.15 -14.62 3.38
CA PRO A 166 -21.83 -14.02 2.23
C PRO A 166 -22.99 -13.08 2.61
N ALA A 167 -23.58 -13.23 3.80
CA ALA A 167 -24.65 -12.35 4.28
C ALA A 167 -24.16 -10.94 4.67
N ASP A 168 -22.85 -10.75 4.88
CA ASP A 168 -22.25 -9.43 5.10
C ASP A 168 -22.13 -8.63 3.79
N ALA A 169 -22.23 -9.30 2.63
CA ALA A 169 -22.17 -8.68 1.31
C ALA A 169 -23.58 -8.33 0.78
N ALA A 170 -23.66 -7.27 -0.02
CA ALA A 170 -24.86 -6.97 -0.79
C ALA A 170 -25.25 -8.18 -1.68
N PRO A 171 -26.55 -8.46 -1.89
CA PRO A 171 -26.99 -9.67 -2.61
C PRO A 171 -26.34 -9.89 -3.98
N GLU A 172 -26.06 -8.81 -4.72
CA GLU A 172 -25.41 -8.83 -6.02
C GLU A 172 -23.88 -9.08 -5.98
N ALA A 173 -23.27 -8.90 -4.80
CA ALA A 173 -21.85 -9.13 -4.51
C ALA A 173 -21.60 -10.45 -3.74
N ALA A 174 -22.65 -11.07 -3.19
CA ALA A 174 -22.54 -12.30 -2.43
C ALA A 174 -21.81 -13.42 -3.22
N GLY A 175 -20.80 -14.02 -2.59
CA GLY A 175 -19.98 -15.09 -3.17
C GLY A 175 -19.02 -14.65 -4.28
N ARG A 176 -18.85 -13.35 -4.52
CA ARG A 176 -17.90 -12.80 -5.51
C ARG A 176 -16.76 -12.05 -4.82
N PRO A 177 -15.54 -12.11 -5.39
CA PRO A 177 -14.44 -11.30 -4.88
C PRO A 177 -14.63 -9.83 -5.19
N VAL A 178 -14.06 -8.99 -4.33
CA VAL A 178 -13.85 -7.55 -4.56
C VAL A 178 -12.36 -7.34 -4.77
N TYR A 179 -11.96 -6.75 -5.89
CA TYR A 179 -10.56 -6.44 -6.15
C TYR A 179 -10.18 -5.09 -5.54
N LEU A 180 -9.10 -5.07 -4.75
CA LEU A 180 -8.55 -3.84 -4.20
C LEU A 180 -7.29 -3.48 -4.96
N GLY A 181 -7.12 -2.21 -5.30
CA GLY A 181 -5.90 -1.71 -5.92
C GLY A 181 -5.25 -0.63 -5.08
N LEU A 182 -3.93 -0.61 -5.09
CA LEU A 182 -3.11 0.46 -4.54
C LEU A 182 -2.12 0.91 -5.62
N ALA A 183 -2.06 2.19 -5.90
CA ALA A 183 -1.22 2.77 -6.95
C ALA A 183 -0.47 4.00 -6.43
N PHE A 184 0.50 4.45 -7.24
CA PHE A 184 1.26 5.66 -6.98
C PHE A 184 1.17 6.64 -8.14
N ARG A 185 1.47 7.90 -7.86
CA ARG A 185 1.45 9.00 -8.82
C ARG A 185 2.67 8.99 -9.73
N ALA A 186 2.65 9.82 -10.78
CA ALA A 186 3.81 9.98 -11.68
C ALA A 186 5.09 10.44 -10.95
N ASP A 187 4.94 11.12 -9.81
CA ASP A 187 6.05 11.53 -8.94
C ASP A 187 6.45 10.43 -7.92
N HIS A 188 6.00 9.17 -8.09
CA HIS A 188 6.28 8.07 -7.17
C HIS A 188 5.66 8.22 -5.77
N LEU A 189 4.78 9.19 -5.56
CA LEU A 189 4.08 9.35 -4.29
C LEU A 189 2.84 8.44 -4.22
N LEU A 190 2.72 7.70 -3.14
CA LEU A 190 1.56 6.87 -2.80
C LEU A 190 0.93 7.39 -1.52
N ARG A 191 -0.39 7.60 -1.54
CA ARG A 191 -1.15 7.96 -0.34
C ARG A 191 -2.41 7.11 -0.25
N MET A 192 -2.39 6.14 0.66
CA MET A 192 -3.54 5.27 0.87
C MET A 192 -4.70 6.03 1.51
N LYS A 193 -5.91 5.64 1.13
CA LYS A 193 -7.21 6.10 1.60
C LYS A 193 -8.02 4.88 2.06
N PRO A 194 -7.72 4.33 3.25
CA PRO A 194 -8.42 3.15 3.78
C PRO A 194 -9.93 3.40 3.98
N GLN A 195 -10.33 4.68 4.10
CA GLN A 195 -11.74 5.11 4.18
C GLN A 195 -12.56 4.66 2.97
N ASN A 196 -11.93 4.48 1.81
CA ASN A 196 -12.60 4.01 0.61
C ASN A 196 -13.21 2.62 0.79
N LEU A 197 -12.69 1.79 1.71
CA LEU A 197 -13.27 0.50 2.04
C LEU A 197 -14.62 0.64 2.74
N LEU A 198 -14.79 1.66 3.59
CA LEU A 198 -16.03 1.88 4.33
C LEU A 198 -17.15 2.39 3.40
N VAL A 199 -16.77 3.17 2.40
CA VAL A 199 -17.72 3.83 1.49
C VAL A 199 -18.08 2.95 0.30
N ASN A 200 -17.13 2.17 -0.22
CA ASN A 200 -17.26 1.51 -1.52
C ASN A 200 -17.29 -0.03 -1.45
N LEU A 201 -17.11 -0.64 -0.27
CA LEU A 201 -17.34 -2.08 -0.16
C LEU A 201 -18.84 -2.37 -0.30
N PRO A 202 -19.23 -3.44 -1.03
CA PRO A 202 -20.61 -3.82 -1.20
C PRO A 202 -21.13 -4.54 0.06
N LEU A 203 -21.29 -3.80 1.16
CA LEU A 203 -21.81 -4.31 2.43
C LEU A 203 -23.33 -4.46 2.37
N ALA A 204 -23.88 -5.49 3.02
CA ALA A 204 -25.32 -5.74 3.07
C ALA A 204 -26.10 -4.65 3.83
N ARG A 205 -25.44 -3.96 4.76
CA ARG A 205 -25.99 -2.84 5.52
C ARG A 205 -25.12 -1.62 5.28
N SER A 206 -25.69 -0.59 4.67
CA SER A 206 -25.07 0.74 4.61
C SER A 206 -24.98 1.28 6.05
N SER A 207 -23.78 1.60 6.50
CA SER A 207 -23.53 2.32 7.77
C SER A 207 -23.99 3.77 7.68
#